data_AF-A0A858AT29-F1
#
_entry.id   AF-A0A858AT29-F1
#
_cell.length_a   1.000
_cell.length_b   1.000
_cell.length_c   1.000
_cell.angle_alpha   90.00
_cell.angle_beta   90.00
_cell.angle_gamma   90.00
#
_symmetry.space_group_name_H-M   'P 1'
#
loop_
_entity.id
_entity.type
_entity.pdbx_description
1 polymer ?
#
loop_
_entity_poly.entity_id
_entity_poly.type
_entity_poly.pdbx_seq_one_letter_code
_entity_poly.pdbx_strand_id
1 'polypeptide(L)'
;MKNNLLKEFNESRTPFFKSFSFLLIESIIPGFLIWFTIGYDFKFSLNEKLPTPHVGYLALICTVYLIYSCLLTYLFYKLKFHEIDNFTFAQISTIIFIAIIMFGTFMKSSSLWILIRFISILLIVVVLTPLFVFIGTLIRNNDLRRVEDLERTYEAYKKGEIIPDKKLLKAQRYQKYLVSKIQKEEELEKFKLELDEKIKRELKEQELKEKLKAEKINKKLDAKENKKREKQKD
;
A
#
# COMPACT_ATOMS: atom_id res chain seq x y z
N MET A 1 -16.81 -0.35 -19.62
CA MET A 1 -15.44 -0.20 -19.11
C MET A 1 -15.26 -0.67 -17.66
N LYS A 2 -16.18 -0.37 -16.71
CA LYS A 2 -16.09 -0.86 -15.30
C LYS A 2 -16.13 -2.39 -15.13
N ASN A 3 -16.92 -3.11 -15.94
CA ASN A 3 -17.05 -4.58 -15.82
C ASN A 3 -15.79 -5.35 -16.22
N ASN A 4 -14.94 -4.79 -17.08
CA ASN A 4 -13.67 -5.44 -17.45
C ASN A 4 -12.64 -5.34 -16.33
N LEU A 5 -12.60 -4.20 -15.61
CA LEU A 5 -11.67 -4.02 -14.49
C LEU A 5 -11.96 -4.95 -13.31
N LEU A 6 -13.24 -5.16 -12.95
CA LEU A 6 -13.62 -6.11 -11.89
C LEU A 6 -13.37 -7.56 -12.29
N LYS A 7 -13.54 -7.88 -13.59
CA LYS A 7 -13.28 -9.20 -14.14
C LYS A 7 -11.77 -9.51 -14.17
N GLU A 8 -10.95 -8.60 -14.68
CA GLU A 8 -9.48 -8.69 -14.64
C GLU A 8 -8.95 -8.77 -13.20
N PHE A 9 -9.57 -8.04 -12.27
CA PHE A 9 -9.21 -8.09 -10.86
C PHE A 9 -9.47 -9.46 -10.23
N ASN A 10 -10.63 -10.06 -10.50
CA ASN A 10 -10.96 -11.40 -10.01
C ASN A 10 -10.14 -12.50 -10.68
N GLU A 11 -9.78 -12.35 -11.96
CA GLU A 11 -8.90 -13.29 -12.67
C GLU A 11 -7.46 -13.22 -12.16
N SER A 12 -7.03 -12.09 -11.58
CA SER A 12 -5.68 -11.89 -11.03
C SER A 12 -5.47 -12.37 -9.58
N ARG A 13 -6.48 -13.01 -8.96
CA ARG A 13 -6.44 -13.40 -7.54
C ARG A 13 -6.79 -14.86 -7.34
N THR A 14 -6.29 -15.43 -6.25
CA THR A 14 -6.70 -16.76 -5.83
C THR A 14 -8.16 -16.74 -5.41
N PRO A 15 -9.01 -17.68 -5.88
CA PRO A 15 -10.37 -17.81 -5.37
C PRO A 15 -10.39 -17.92 -3.85
N PHE A 16 -11.33 -17.24 -3.19
CA PHE A 16 -11.36 -17.10 -1.73
C PHE A 16 -11.21 -18.43 -0.98
N PHE A 17 -12.00 -19.45 -1.33
CA PHE A 17 -11.94 -20.76 -0.65
C PHE A 17 -10.60 -21.48 -0.83
N LYS A 18 -9.98 -21.30 -2.01
CA LYS A 18 -8.65 -21.85 -2.28
C LYS A 18 -7.61 -21.12 -1.42
N SER A 19 -7.63 -19.79 -1.43
CA SER A 19 -6.78 -18.96 -0.55
C SER A 19 -6.93 -19.35 0.92
N PHE A 20 -8.17 -19.49 1.41
CA PHE A 20 -8.46 -19.88 2.79
C PHE A 20 -7.94 -21.27 3.14
N SER A 21 -8.05 -22.25 2.24
CA SER A 21 -7.51 -23.60 2.47
C SER A 21 -5.98 -23.61 2.65
N PHE A 22 -5.27 -22.80 1.85
CA PHE A 22 -3.83 -22.62 1.99
C PHE A 22 -3.48 -21.90 3.28
N LEU A 23 -4.21 -20.84 3.62
CA LEU A 23 -4.05 -20.11 4.87
C LEU A 23 -4.21 -21.01 6.11
N LEU A 24 -5.13 -21.98 6.06
CA LEU A 24 -5.31 -22.97 7.11
C LEU A 24 -4.04 -23.79 7.34
N ILE A 25 -3.42 -24.29 6.27
CA ILE A 25 -2.25 -25.17 6.33
C ILE A 25 -0.96 -24.39 6.66
N GLU A 26 -0.79 -23.22 6.04
CA GLU A 26 0.42 -22.40 6.15
C GLU A 26 0.53 -21.71 7.51
N SER A 27 -0.60 -21.28 8.08
CA SER A 27 -0.61 -20.42 9.25
C SER A 27 -1.59 -20.89 10.33
N ILE A 28 -2.89 -20.96 10.05
CA ILE A 28 -3.90 -21.06 11.12
C ILE A 28 -3.77 -22.36 11.93
N ILE A 29 -3.71 -23.52 11.28
CA ILE A 29 -3.60 -24.83 11.96
C ILE A 29 -2.29 -24.92 12.76
N PRO A 30 -1.10 -24.65 12.17
CA PRO A 30 0.15 -24.62 12.95
C PRO A 30 0.10 -23.62 14.12
N GLY A 31 -0.48 -22.43 13.92
CA GLY A 31 -0.62 -21.41 14.96
C GLY A 31 -1.46 -21.90 16.14
N PHE A 32 -2.63 -22.50 15.88
CA PHE A 32 -3.45 -23.11 16.92
C PHE A 32 -2.75 -24.28 17.62
N LEU A 33 -2.05 -25.14 16.88
CA LEU A 33 -1.31 -26.26 17.46
C LEU A 33 -0.25 -25.75 18.46
N ILE A 34 0.56 -24.77 18.07
CA ILE A 34 1.57 -24.18 18.96
C ILE A 34 0.90 -23.48 20.15
N TRP A 35 -0.17 -22.72 19.89
CA TRP A 35 -0.87 -21.99 20.95
C TRP A 35 -1.50 -22.93 22.00
N PHE A 36 -2.17 -24.01 21.59
CA PHE A 36 -2.75 -24.95 22.53
C PHE A 36 -1.69 -25.81 23.24
N THR A 37 -0.61 -26.18 22.55
CA THR A 37 0.40 -27.08 23.12
C THR A 37 1.36 -26.38 24.07
N ILE A 38 1.74 -25.13 23.80
CA ILE A 38 2.82 -24.42 24.52
C ILE A 38 2.39 -23.01 24.97
N GLY A 39 1.19 -22.54 24.60
CA GLY A 39 0.69 -21.24 25.04
C GLY A 39 0.41 -21.18 26.53
N TYR A 40 0.57 -19.99 27.11
CA TYR A 40 0.39 -19.75 28.55
C TYR A 40 -1.08 -19.52 28.97
N ASP A 41 -2.01 -19.55 28.01
CA ASP A 41 -3.44 -19.30 28.25
C ASP A 41 -4.20 -20.53 28.79
N PHE A 42 -3.62 -21.73 28.63
CA PHE A 42 -4.30 -22.99 28.95
C PHE A 42 -3.61 -23.71 30.08
N LYS A 43 -4.39 -24.27 31.02
CA LYS A 43 -3.85 -25.08 32.12
C LYS A 43 -3.26 -26.42 31.68
N PHE A 44 -3.64 -26.91 30.49
CA PHE A 44 -3.18 -28.19 29.94
C PHE A 44 -1.96 -28.04 29.03
N SER A 45 -1.44 -26.83 28.82
CA SER A 45 -0.29 -26.64 27.96
C SER A 45 0.99 -27.18 28.61
N LEU A 46 1.98 -27.47 27.78
CA LEU A 46 3.27 -28.03 28.15
C LEU A 46 4.34 -26.94 28.35
N ASN A 47 3.91 -25.70 28.59
CA ASN A 47 4.81 -24.55 28.76
C ASN A 47 5.80 -24.73 29.92
N GLU A 48 5.38 -25.36 31.02
CA GLU A 48 6.23 -25.68 32.18
C GLU A 48 7.26 -26.78 31.88
N LYS A 49 7.06 -27.57 30.83
CA LYS A 49 8.01 -28.61 30.39
C LYS A 49 9.10 -28.09 29.46
N LEU A 50 9.03 -26.81 29.06
CA LEU A 50 10.10 -26.20 28.28
C LEU A 50 11.38 -26.08 29.11
N PRO A 51 12.58 -26.18 28.51
CA PRO A 51 13.81 -25.92 29.25
C PRO A 51 13.91 -24.45 29.68
N THR A 52 14.68 -24.18 30.73
CA THR A 52 14.99 -22.82 31.15
C THR A 52 16.03 -22.20 30.21
N PRO A 53 15.86 -20.94 29.75
CA PRO A 53 14.74 -20.03 30.03
C PRO A 53 13.51 -20.29 29.13
N HIS A 54 12.34 -20.51 29.74
CA HIS A 54 11.11 -20.88 29.02
C HIS A 54 10.73 -19.89 27.90
N VAL A 55 10.83 -18.59 28.18
CA VAL A 55 10.51 -17.52 27.21
C VAL A 55 11.43 -17.55 25.99
N GLY A 56 12.71 -17.90 26.18
CA GLY A 56 13.67 -18.00 25.08
C GLY A 56 13.33 -19.13 24.11
N TYR A 57 12.98 -20.30 24.64
CA TYR A 57 12.52 -21.43 23.82
C TYR A 57 11.20 -21.13 23.14
N LEU A 58 10.27 -20.45 23.81
CA LEU A 58 9.02 -20.01 23.19
C LEU A 58 9.27 -19.06 22.01
N ALA A 59 10.15 -18.06 22.19
CA ALA A 59 10.53 -17.14 21.13
C ALA A 59 11.18 -17.88 19.94
N LEU A 60 12.00 -18.90 20.22
CA LEU A 60 12.59 -19.75 19.18
C LEU A 60 11.52 -20.55 18.42
N ILE A 61 10.55 -21.15 19.11
CA ILE A 61 9.44 -21.87 18.48
C ILE A 61 8.60 -20.92 17.60
N CYS A 62 8.27 -19.73 18.10
CA CYS A 62 7.59 -18.70 17.31
C CYS A 62 8.40 -18.26 16.09
N THR A 63 9.72 -18.17 16.21
CA THR A 63 10.61 -17.84 15.08
C THR A 63 10.63 -18.95 14.04
N VAL A 64 10.74 -20.21 14.46
CA VAL A 64 10.66 -21.37 13.57
C VAL A 64 9.30 -21.42 12.88
N TYR A 65 8.21 -21.11 13.57
CA TYR A 65 6.88 -21.02 13.00
C TYR A 65 6.78 -19.91 11.93
N LEU A 66 7.36 -18.74 12.18
CA LEU A 66 7.44 -17.68 11.17
C LEU A 66 8.20 -18.13 9.92
N ILE A 67 9.36 -18.76 10.09
CA ILE A 67 10.16 -19.30 8.99
C ILE A 67 9.40 -20.38 8.23
N TYR A 68 8.75 -21.31 8.96
CA TYR A 68 7.92 -22.36 8.37
C TYR A 68 6.83 -21.76 7.48
N SER A 69 6.07 -20.79 8.00
CA SER A 69 4.99 -20.11 7.26
C SER A 69 5.55 -19.43 6.00
N CYS A 70 6.64 -18.66 6.13
CA CYS A 70 7.31 -18.03 4.99
C CYS A 70 7.72 -19.03 3.90
N LEU A 71 8.35 -20.14 4.29
CA LEU A 71 8.85 -21.15 3.37
C LEU A 71 7.70 -21.91 2.69
N LEU A 72 6.67 -22.28 3.44
CA LEU A 72 5.54 -23.03 2.90
C LEU A 72 4.75 -22.17 1.90
N THR A 73 4.44 -20.92 2.26
CA THR A 73 3.77 -19.99 1.35
C THR A 73 4.62 -19.70 0.11
N TYR A 74 5.94 -19.55 0.25
CA TYR A 74 6.84 -19.39 -0.89
C TYR A 74 6.85 -20.62 -1.80
N LEU A 75 6.86 -21.83 -1.22
CA LEU A 75 6.83 -23.09 -1.96
C LEU A 75 5.54 -23.21 -2.77
N PHE A 76 4.39 -23.00 -2.15
CA PHE A 76 3.09 -23.10 -2.83
C PHE A 76 2.88 -22.02 -3.89
N TYR A 77 3.36 -20.80 -3.64
CA TYR A 77 3.43 -19.76 -4.65
C TYR A 77 4.30 -20.17 -5.84
N LYS A 78 5.50 -20.70 -5.61
CA LYS A 78 6.41 -21.17 -6.68
C LYS A 78 5.80 -22.31 -7.50
N LEU A 79 5.00 -23.16 -6.87
CA LEU A 79 4.21 -24.23 -7.51
C LEU A 79 2.95 -23.71 -8.22
N LYS A 80 2.70 -22.39 -8.20
CA LYS A 80 1.50 -21.74 -8.77
C LYS A 80 0.19 -22.27 -8.20
N PHE A 81 0.19 -22.73 -6.96
CA PHE A 81 -1.03 -23.17 -6.30
C PHE A 81 -1.88 -22.00 -5.82
N HIS A 82 -1.28 -20.87 -5.51
CA HIS A 82 -1.99 -19.64 -5.20
C HIS A 82 -1.19 -18.43 -5.70
N GLU A 83 -1.90 -17.32 -5.82
CA GLU A 83 -1.35 -16.00 -6.13
C GLU A 83 -0.64 -15.39 -4.92
N ILE A 84 -0.02 -14.24 -5.14
CA ILE A 84 0.86 -13.59 -4.17
C ILE A 84 0.14 -12.96 -2.97
N ASP A 85 -1.16 -12.74 -3.08
CA ASP A 85 -2.00 -12.19 -2.02
C ASP A 85 -1.95 -13.04 -0.75
N ASN A 86 -1.83 -14.37 -0.91
CA ASN A 86 -1.63 -15.30 0.20
C ASN A 86 -0.37 -15.02 1.04
N PHE A 87 0.68 -14.45 0.47
CA PHE A 87 1.88 -14.10 1.25
C PHE A 87 1.54 -13.10 2.35
N THR A 88 0.76 -12.08 2.02
CA THR A 88 0.32 -11.07 3.00
C THR A 88 -0.57 -11.70 4.07
N PHE A 89 -1.55 -12.52 3.66
CA PHE A 89 -2.49 -13.14 4.60
C PHE A 89 -1.80 -14.13 5.54
N ALA A 90 -0.97 -15.04 5.01
CA ALA A 90 -0.27 -16.05 5.80
C ALA A 90 0.69 -15.41 6.81
N GLN A 91 1.47 -14.40 6.40
CA GLN A 91 2.41 -13.76 7.31
C GLN A 91 1.73 -12.93 8.40
N ILE A 92 0.66 -12.19 8.06
CA ILE A 92 -0.11 -11.44 9.06
C ILE A 92 -0.78 -12.39 10.06
N SER A 93 -1.44 -13.46 9.60
CA SER A 93 -2.03 -14.47 10.48
C SER A 93 -0.99 -15.11 11.39
N THR A 94 0.20 -15.41 10.86
CA THR A 94 1.32 -15.98 11.62
C THR A 94 1.77 -15.05 12.73
N ILE A 95 1.92 -13.76 12.43
CA ILE A 95 2.29 -12.74 13.41
C ILE A 95 1.20 -12.56 14.47
N ILE A 96 -0.08 -12.61 14.09
CA ILE A 96 -1.19 -12.57 15.05
C ILE A 96 -1.04 -13.71 16.06
N PHE A 97 -0.84 -14.95 15.59
CA PHE A 97 -0.64 -16.09 16.48
C PHE A 97 0.62 -15.95 17.34
N ILE A 98 1.74 -15.50 16.78
CA ILE A 98 2.97 -15.23 17.54
C ILE A 98 2.71 -14.19 18.63
N ALA A 99 2.04 -13.08 18.30
CA ALA A 99 1.71 -12.02 19.25
C ALA A 99 0.76 -12.54 20.35
N ILE A 100 -0.23 -13.34 20.00
CA ILE A 100 -1.08 -14.05 20.97
C ILE A 100 -0.18 -14.87 21.89
N ILE A 101 0.60 -15.82 21.37
CA ILE A 101 1.42 -16.74 22.17
C ILE A 101 2.40 -15.98 23.08
N MET A 102 3.11 -14.99 22.54
CA MET A 102 4.11 -14.21 23.28
C MET A 102 3.49 -13.30 24.33
N PHE A 103 2.36 -12.64 24.06
CA PHE A 103 1.71 -11.83 25.12
C PHE A 103 1.19 -12.68 26.27
N GLY A 104 0.85 -13.95 26.02
CA GLY A 104 0.48 -14.90 27.06
C GLY A 104 1.57 -15.09 28.13
N THR A 105 2.85 -14.88 27.81
CA THR A 105 3.93 -15.02 28.81
C THR A 105 4.04 -13.84 29.75
N PHE A 106 3.67 -12.64 29.30
CA PHE A 106 3.92 -11.39 30.02
C PHE A 106 2.66 -10.83 30.68
N MET A 107 1.47 -11.14 30.17
CA MET A 107 0.22 -10.55 30.61
C MET A 107 -0.62 -11.56 31.40
N LYS A 108 -1.02 -11.18 32.62
CA LYS A 108 -1.91 -12.01 33.45
C LYS A 108 -3.28 -12.15 32.80
N SER A 109 -3.94 -13.30 33.02
CA SER A 109 -5.27 -13.62 32.51
C SER A 109 -6.42 -12.92 33.27
N SER A 110 -6.35 -11.61 33.44
CA SER A 110 -7.43 -10.79 34.01
C SER A 110 -8.17 -10.04 32.89
N SER A 111 -9.47 -9.76 33.07
CA SER A 111 -10.36 -9.22 32.04
C SER A 111 -9.82 -7.94 31.37
N LEU A 112 -9.21 -7.03 32.15
CA LEU A 112 -8.61 -5.80 31.60
C LEU A 112 -7.36 -6.08 30.75
N TRP A 113 -6.55 -7.07 31.14
CA TRP A 113 -5.32 -7.44 30.42
C TRP A 113 -5.63 -8.14 29.10
N ILE A 114 -6.73 -8.90 29.03
CA ILE A 114 -7.23 -9.48 27.77
C ILE A 114 -7.57 -8.36 26.78
N LEU A 115 -8.24 -7.30 27.23
CA LEU A 115 -8.59 -6.17 26.39
C LEU A 115 -7.33 -5.41 25.90
N ILE A 116 -6.37 -5.17 26.78
CA ILE A 116 -5.09 -4.53 26.43
C ILE A 116 -4.31 -5.38 25.40
N ARG A 117 -4.28 -6.70 25.58
CA ARG A 117 -3.66 -7.65 24.63
C ARG A 117 -4.32 -7.57 23.26
N PHE A 118 -5.64 -7.56 23.21
CA PHE A 118 -6.38 -7.45 21.95
C PHE A 118 -6.05 -6.14 21.21
N ILE A 119 -6.06 -5.00 21.92
CA ILE A 119 -5.71 -3.69 21.35
C ILE A 119 -4.25 -3.69 20.85
N SER A 120 -3.32 -4.27 21.62
CA SER A 120 -1.91 -4.34 21.25
C SER A 120 -1.68 -5.18 19.99
N ILE A 121 -2.35 -6.34 19.88
CA ILE A 121 -2.29 -7.17 18.67
C ILE A 121 -2.85 -6.42 17.47
N LEU A 122 -3.99 -5.74 17.62
CA LEU A 122 -4.59 -4.96 16.55
C LEU A 122 -3.62 -3.86 16.06
N LEU A 123 -2.97 -3.15 16.98
CA LEU A 123 -2.00 -2.11 16.65
C LEU A 123 -0.79 -2.69 15.90
N ILE A 124 -0.25 -3.84 16.35
CA ILE A 124 0.84 -4.54 15.67
C ILE A 124 0.43 -4.93 14.24
N VAL A 125 -0.77 -5.48 14.04
CA VAL A 125 -1.27 -5.85 12.72
C VAL A 125 -1.39 -4.63 11.81
N VAL A 126 -1.97 -3.53 12.29
CA VAL A 126 -2.13 -2.29 11.52
C VAL A 126 -0.77 -1.74 11.09
N VAL A 127 0.23 -1.76 11.97
CA VAL A 127 1.58 -1.26 11.67
C VAL A 127 2.33 -2.17 10.70
N LEU A 128 2.18 -3.50 10.81
CA LEU A 128 2.92 -4.45 9.98
C LEU A 128 2.26 -4.75 8.64
N THR A 129 0.94 -4.55 8.50
CA THR A 129 0.23 -4.79 7.23
C THR A 129 0.84 -4.05 6.05
N PRO A 130 1.16 -2.74 6.12
CA PRO A 130 1.82 -2.03 5.02
C PRO A 130 3.15 -2.65 4.59
N LEU A 131 3.92 -3.19 5.54
CA LEU A 131 5.20 -3.84 5.26
C LEU A 131 5.01 -5.12 4.44
N PHE A 132 4.04 -5.96 4.80
CA PHE A 132 3.74 -7.18 4.03
C PHE A 132 3.12 -6.89 2.67
N VAL A 133 2.24 -5.89 2.58
CA VAL A 133 1.72 -5.41 1.29
C VAL A 133 2.86 -4.93 0.40
N PHE A 134 3.82 -4.18 0.96
CA PHE A 134 5.00 -3.74 0.21
C PHE A 134 5.83 -4.93 -0.30
N ILE A 135 6.10 -5.94 0.53
CA ILE A 135 6.80 -7.16 0.10
C ILE A 135 6.03 -7.86 -1.03
N GLY A 136 4.72 -8.05 -0.88
CA GLY A 136 3.87 -8.66 -1.90
C GLY A 136 3.90 -7.90 -3.23
N THR A 137 3.87 -6.56 -3.19
CA THR A 137 3.99 -5.73 -4.40
C THR A 137 5.35 -5.85 -5.07
N LEU A 138 6.45 -5.92 -4.32
CA LEU A 138 7.79 -6.12 -4.89
C LEU A 138 7.91 -7.44 -5.65
N ILE A 139 7.43 -8.53 -5.05
CA ILE A 139 7.48 -9.85 -5.68
C ILE A 139 6.56 -9.87 -6.91
N ARG A 140 5.34 -9.31 -6.83
CA ARG A 140 4.43 -9.19 -7.98
C ARG A 140 5.06 -8.43 -9.14
N ASN A 141 5.74 -7.33 -8.84
CA ASN A 141 6.43 -6.52 -9.83
C ASN A 141 7.56 -7.30 -10.52
N ASN A 142 8.30 -8.14 -9.78
CA ASN A 142 9.31 -9.01 -10.38
C ASN A 142 8.70 -10.07 -11.31
N ASP A 143 7.57 -10.65 -10.93
CA ASP A 143 6.85 -11.60 -11.78
C ASP A 143 6.33 -10.96 -13.06
N LEU A 144 5.70 -9.78 -12.96
CA LEU A 144 5.25 -9.03 -14.13
C LEU A 144 6.40 -8.72 -15.09
N ARG A 145 7.55 -8.30 -14.57
CA ARG A 145 8.76 -8.07 -15.38
C ARG A 145 9.22 -9.33 -16.10
N ARG A 146 9.15 -10.49 -15.44
CA ARG A 146 9.53 -11.77 -16.04
C ARG A 146 8.57 -12.17 -17.16
N VAL A 147 7.27 -11.96 -16.98
CA VAL A 147 6.26 -12.22 -18.00
C VAL A 147 6.46 -11.31 -19.21
N GLU A 148 6.66 -10.00 -19.00
CA GLU A 148 6.96 -9.07 -20.08
C GLU A 148 8.23 -9.44 -20.86
N ASP A 149 9.30 -9.85 -20.15
CA ASP A 149 10.55 -10.24 -20.79
C ASP A 149 10.38 -11.51 -21.65
N LEU A 150 9.56 -12.45 -21.19
CA LEU A 150 9.19 -13.66 -21.94
C LEU A 150 8.34 -13.33 -23.17
N GLU A 151 7.36 -12.44 -23.04
CA GLU A 151 6.50 -12.02 -24.14
C GLU A 151 7.30 -11.33 -25.24
N ARG A 152 8.20 -10.40 -24.88
CA ARG A 152 9.11 -9.75 -25.86
C ARG A 152 10.02 -10.75 -26.55
N THR A 153 10.52 -11.73 -25.81
CA THR A 153 11.37 -12.79 -26.37
C THR A 153 10.57 -13.64 -27.37
N TYR A 154 9.32 -13.97 -27.04
CA TYR A 154 8.42 -14.73 -27.89
C TYR A 154 8.02 -13.96 -29.15
N GLU A 155 7.73 -12.65 -29.03
CA GLU A 155 7.46 -11.79 -30.18
C GLU A 155 8.65 -11.68 -31.13
N ALA A 156 9.86 -11.49 -30.59
CA ALA A 156 11.08 -11.45 -31.39
C ALA A 156 11.29 -12.77 -32.13
N TYR A 157 11.10 -13.90 -31.44
CA TYR A 157 11.14 -15.23 -32.07
C TYR A 157 10.12 -15.38 -33.19
N LYS A 158 8.86 -14.98 -32.98
CA LYS A 158 7.78 -15.06 -33.99
C LYS A 158 8.06 -14.19 -35.22
N LYS A 159 8.73 -13.06 -35.04
CA LYS A 159 9.12 -12.13 -36.11
C LYS A 159 10.45 -12.53 -36.80
N GLY A 160 11.15 -13.54 -36.30
CA GLY A 160 12.49 -13.90 -36.79
C GLY A 160 13.56 -12.85 -36.46
N GLU A 161 13.30 -11.99 -35.47
CA GLU A 161 14.24 -10.98 -34.98
C GLU A 161 15.25 -11.61 -34.02
N ILE A 162 16.37 -10.91 -33.79
CA ILE A 162 17.39 -11.34 -32.82
C ILE A 162 16.75 -11.36 -31.42
N ILE A 163 16.81 -12.51 -30.75
CA ILE A 163 16.29 -12.67 -29.39
C ILE A 163 17.03 -11.69 -28.46
N PRO A 164 16.30 -10.79 -27.78
CA PRO A 164 16.93 -9.74 -26.98
C PRO A 164 17.57 -10.32 -25.72
N ASP A 165 18.85 -10.04 -25.50
CA ASP A 165 19.52 -10.36 -24.24
C ASP A 165 18.97 -9.51 -23.08
N LYS A 166 19.11 -9.97 -21.83
CA LYS A 166 18.70 -9.25 -20.62
C LYS A 166 19.27 -7.84 -20.55
N LYS A 167 20.51 -7.65 -21.01
CA LYS A 167 21.14 -6.32 -21.08
C LYS A 167 20.41 -5.40 -22.06
N LEU A 168 20.00 -5.93 -23.21
CA LEU A 168 19.24 -5.19 -24.23
C LEU A 168 17.85 -4.82 -23.72
N LEU A 169 17.13 -5.74 -23.07
CA LEU A 169 15.83 -5.48 -22.46
C LEU A 169 15.92 -4.39 -21.38
N LYS A 170 16.98 -4.41 -20.55
CA LYS A 170 17.24 -3.38 -19.53
C LYS A 170 17.53 -2.02 -20.17
N ALA A 171 18.32 -1.98 -21.24
CA ALA A 171 18.63 -0.76 -21.98
C ALA A 171 17.37 -0.15 -22.63
N GLN A 172 16.53 -0.96 -23.27
CA GLN A 172 15.26 -0.52 -23.85
C GLN A 172 14.31 0.06 -22.79
N ARG A 173 14.21 -0.57 -21.62
CA ARG A 173 13.42 -0.05 -20.49
C ARG A 173 13.94 1.31 -20.02
N TYR A 174 15.26 1.44 -19.89
CA TYR A 174 15.88 2.72 -19.49
C TYR A 174 15.64 3.81 -20.53
N GLN A 175 15.75 3.50 -21.82
CA GLN A 175 15.44 4.43 -22.89
C GLN A 175 13.98 4.88 -22.86
N LYS A 176 13.03 3.94 -22.68
CA LYS A 176 11.61 4.27 -22.52
C LYS A 176 11.36 5.17 -21.31
N TYR A 177 12.05 4.91 -20.19
CA TYR A 177 12.00 5.76 -19.01
C TYR A 177 12.50 7.18 -19.30
N LEU A 178 13.66 7.33 -19.97
CA LEU A 178 14.20 8.63 -20.35
C LEU A 178 13.23 9.41 -21.25
N VAL A 179 12.66 8.77 -22.27
CA VAL A 179 11.66 9.40 -23.15
C VAL A 179 10.44 9.86 -22.35
N SER A 180 9.92 9.00 -21.47
CA SER A 180 8.77 9.37 -20.62
C SER A 180 9.07 10.49 -19.64
N LYS A 181 10.33 10.61 -19.20
CA LYS A 181 10.76 11.68 -18.30
C LYS A 181 10.80 13.01 -19.03
N ILE A 182 11.37 13.04 -20.24
CA ILE A 182 11.39 14.23 -21.10
C ILE A 182 9.96 14.69 -21.41
N GLN A 183 9.06 13.78 -21.78
CA GLN A 183 7.66 14.10 -22.03
C GLN A 183 6.97 14.72 -20.80
N LYS A 184 7.22 14.18 -19.60
CA LYS A 184 6.67 14.75 -18.35
C LYS A 184 7.24 16.13 -18.04
N GLU A 185 8.51 16.37 -18.35
CA GLU A 185 9.14 17.68 -18.19
C GLU A 185 8.52 18.70 -19.16
N GLU A 186 8.31 18.33 -20.43
CA GLU A 186 7.61 19.16 -21.42
C GLU A 186 6.16 19.45 -21.03
N GLU A 187 5.43 18.45 -20.52
CA GLU A 187 4.07 18.63 -20.00
C GLU A 187 4.04 19.57 -18.80
N LEU A 188 5.01 19.44 -17.89
CA LEU A 188 5.14 20.32 -16.72
C LEU A 188 5.45 21.76 -17.13
N GLU A 189 6.30 21.97 -18.13
CA GLU A 189 6.60 23.30 -18.66
C GLU A 189 5.38 23.95 -19.31
N LYS A 190 4.65 23.20 -20.14
CA LYS A 190 3.37 23.67 -20.70
C LYS A 190 2.38 24.04 -19.60
N PHE A 191 2.25 23.19 -18.59
CA PHE A 191 1.37 23.44 -17.45
C PHE A 191 1.75 24.71 -16.68
N LYS A 192 3.06 24.96 -16.47
CA LYS A 192 3.54 26.20 -15.84
C LYS A 192 3.17 27.44 -16.66
N LEU A 193 3.35 27.39 -17.98
CA LEU A 193 2.99 28.50 -18.86
C LEU A 193 1.48 28.79 -18.81
N GLU A 194 0.66 27.74 -18.89
CA GLU A 194 -0.80 27.86 -18.77
C GLU A 194 -1.22 28.45 -17.41
N LEU A 195 -0.56 28.03 -16.33
CA LEU A 195 -0.82 28.55 -14.98
C LEU A 195 -0.45 30.02 -14.87
N ASP A 196 0.71 30.43 -15.37
CA ASP A 196 1.16 31.82 -15.37
C ASP A 196 0.23 32.73 -16.18
N GLU A 197 -0.25 32.27 -17.33
CA GLU A 197 -1.25 32.99 -18.11
C GLU A 197 -2.58 33.13 -17.37
N LYS A 198 -3.01 32.08 -16.66
CA LYS A 198 -4.23 32.12 -15.87
C LYS A 198 -4.11 33.10 -14.71
N ILE A 199 -2.98 33.10 -14.00
CA ILE A 199 -2.68 34.04 -12.92
C ILE A 199 -2.68 35.48 -13.45
N LYS A 200 -2.02 35.75 -14.59
CA LYS A 200 -2.01 37.09 -15.22
C LYS A 200 -3.41 37.55 -15.63
N ARG A 201 -4.25 36.65 -16.14
CA ARG A 201 -5.65 36.96 -16.47
C ARG A 201 -6.45 37.31 -15.21
N GLU A 202 -6.36 36.50 -14.17
CA GLU A 202 -7.06 36.75 -12.90
C GLU A 202 -6.62 38.06 -12.23
N LEU A 203 -5.32 38.37 -12.25
CA LEU A 203 -4.80 39.65 -11.74
C LEU A 203 -5.35 40.85 -12.51
N LYS A 204 -5.36 40.80 -13.85
CA LYS A 204 -5.94 41.88 -14.68
C LYS A 204 -7.43 42.07 -14.40
N GLU A 205 -8.18 40.98 -14.22
CA GLU A 205 -9.59 41.06 -13.87
C GLU A 205 -9.80 41.68 -12.48
N GLN A 206 -8.95 41.36 -11.51
CA GLN A 206 -8.99 41.97 -10.17
C GLN A 206 -8.69 43.47 -10.22
N GLU A 207 -7.61 43.88 -10.90
CA GLU A 207 -7.25 45.29 -11.08
C GLU A 207 -8.38 46.08 -11.75
N LEU A 208 -9.02 45.50 -12.77
CA LEU A 208 -10.12 46.16 -13.49
C LEU A 208 -11.37 46.29 -12.59
N LYS A 209 -11.67 45.26 -11.77
CA LYS A 209 -12.72 45.33 -10.75
C LYS A 209 -12.43 46.41 -9.70
N GLU A 210 -11.19 46.56 -9.27
CA GLU A 210 -10.78 47.58 -8.31
C GLU A 210 -10.88 48.99 -8.89
N LYS A 211 -10.41 49.21 -10.12
CA LYS A 211 -10.57 50.50 -10.82
C LYS A 211 -12.04 50.89 -10.96
N LEU A 212 -12.90 49.96 -11.37
CA LEU A 212 -14.35 50.20 -11.48
C LEU A 212 -15.00 50.51 -10.11
N LYS A 213 -14.53 49.88 -9.03
CA LYS A 213 -14.98 50.21 -7.67
C LYS A 213 -14.54 51.62 -7.27
N ALA A 214 -13.28 51.99 -7.51
CA ALA A 214 -12.75 53.31 -7.21
C ALA A 214 -13.49 54.40 -7.98
N GLU A 215 -13.74 54.22 -9.28
CA GLU A 215 -14.53 55.16 -10.10
C GLU A 215 -15.96 55.33 -9.57
N LYS A 216 -16.62 54.23 -9.15
CA LYS A 216 -17.95 54.29 -8.55
C LYS A 216 -17.96 55.04 -7.21
N ILE A 217 -16.90 54.89 -6.41
CA ILE A 217 -16.75 55.62 -5.14
C ILE A 217 -16.52 57.11 -5.42
N ASN A 218 -15.62 57.47 -6.32
CA ASN A 218 -15.34 58.86 -6.69
C ASN A 218 -16.60 59.55 -7.23
N LYS A 219 -17.33 58.93 -8.17
CA LYS A 219 -18.61 59.46 -8.66
C LYS A 219 -19.63 59.70 -7.54
N LYS A 220 -19.68 58.82 -6.52
CA LYS A 220 -20.56 59.00 -5.35
C LYS A 220 -20.08 60.15 -4.45
N LEU A 221 -18.78 60.34 -4.30
CA LEU A 221 -18.20 61.43 -3.51
C LEU A 221 -18.42 62.77 -4.23
N ASP A 222 -18.16 62.86 -5.53
CA ASP A 222 -18.39 64.05 -6.36
C ASP A 222 -19.87 64.47 -6.31
N ALA A 223 -20.80 63.51 -6.44
CA ALA A 223 -22.23 63.78 -6.34
C ALA A 223 -22.65 64.29 -4.95
N LYS A 224 -21.98 63.83 -3.88
CA LYS A 224 -22.21 64.35 -2.51
C LYS A 224 -21.63 65.75 -2.33
N GLU A 225 -20.47 66.03 -2.93
CA GLU A 225 -19.82 67.33 -2.86
C GLU A 225 -20.61 68.40 -3.63
N ASN A 226 -21.06 68.09 -4.85
CA ASN A 226 -21.90 68.99 -5.64
C ASN A 226 -23.20 69.35 -4.90
N LYS A 227 -23.87 68.36 -4.30
CA LYS A 227 -25.06 68.61 -3.46
C LYS A 227 -24.76 69.49 -2.24
N LYS A 228 -23.56 69.43 -1.66
CA LYS A 228 -23.15 70.33 -0.57
C LYS A 228 -22.88 71.75 -1.07
N ARG A 229 -22.22 71.89 -2.23
CA ARG A 229 -21.93 73.19 -2.86
C ARG A 229 -23.20 73.91 -3.31
N GLU A 230 -24.19 73.17 -3.82
CA GLU A 230 -25.52 73.72 -4.15
C GLU A 230 -26.22 74.24 -2.89
N LYS A 231 -26.23 73.47 -1.79
CA LYS A 231 -26.81 73.88 -0.50
C LYS A 231 -26.10 75.05 0.21
N GLN A 232 -24.89 75.42 -0.21
CA GLN A 232 -24.17 76.59 0.33
C GLN A 232 -24.37 77.85 -0.52
N LYS A 233 -25.01 77.72 -1.69
CA LYS A 233 -25.32 78.84 -2.58
C LYS A 233 -26.76 79.36 -2.41
N ASP A 234 -27.61 78.58 -1.74
CA ASP A 234 -28.92 79.00 -1.20
C ASP A 234 -28.77 79.51 0.24
#